data_AF-A0A2Z5VAB4-F1
#
_entry.id   AF-A0A2Z5VAB4-F1
#
_cell.length_a   1.000
_cell.length_b   1.000
_cell.length_c   1.000
_cell.angle_alpha   90.00
_cell.angle_beta   90.00
_cell.angle_gamma   90.00
#
_symmetry.space_group_name_H-M   'P 1'
#
loop_
_entity.id
_entity.type
_entity.pdbx_description
1 polymer ?
#
loop_
_entity_poly.entity_id
_entity_poly.type
_entity_poly.pdbx_seq_one_letter_code
_entity_poly.pdbx_strand_id
1 'polypeptide(L)'
;QYLPSGPYHLFDGDGMLHSIKISQGKATFCSRYVQTYKYIIEREAGSQVIPNVFSGFNGLTASAARGAITAARAISGQFNPTNGIGLANTSLALFGGKLFALGESDLPYAIKLAPDGDIITLGRHDFDGKLFMSMTAHPKIDPETGEAFAFRYGPMPPFLSYFKIDQNGTKSPDVPIFSMTRPSFLHDFAITKKYAIFADIQIGMNPIDFITGGSPVSADSGKVPRLGVVPRYAKDESEMKWFKVPG
;
A
#
# COMPACT_ATOMS: atom_id res chain seq x y z
N GLN A 1 10.30 -16.55 -10.64
CA GLN A 1 10.92 -15.22 -10.44
C GLN A 1 12.31 -15.27 -11.05
N TYR A 2 12.77 -14.19 -11.66
CA TYR A 2 14.13 -14.07 -12.21
C TYR A 2 15.04 -13.40 -11.18
N LEU A 3 16.36 -13.61 -11.30
CA LEU A 3 17.32 -12.95 -10.41
C LEU A 3 17.39 -11.44 -10.73
N PRO A 4 17.42 -10.55 -9.73
CA PRO A 4 17.61 -9.13 -9.97
C PRO A 4 18.93 -8.87 -10.71
N SER A 5 18.88 -8.05 -11.75
CA SER A 5 20.06 -7.68 -12.56
C SER A 5 20.74 -6.39 -12.09
N GLY A 6 20.35 -5.85 -10.94
CA GLY A 6 20.87 -4.61 -10.38
C GLY A 6 20.47 -4.43 -8.91
N PRO A 7 20.59 -3.20 -8.36
CA PRO A 7 20.19 -2.90 -6.99
C PRO A 7 18.76 -3.36 -6.73
N TYR A 8 18.55 -4.01 -5.58
CA TYR A 8 17.27 -4.57 -5.20
C TYR A 8 17.06 -4.40 -3.70
N HIS A 9 15.99 -3.70 -3.33
CA HIS A 9 15.64 -3.50 -1.93
C HIS A 9 14.68 -4.60 -1.49
N LEU A 10 14.74 -5.01 -0.23
CA LEU A 10 13.89 -6.06 0.32
C LEU A 10 12.39 -5.77 0.08
N PHE A 11 11.99 -4.50 0.17
CA PHE A 11 10.58 -4.08 -0.03
C PHE A 11 10.12 -4.09 -1.48
N ASP A 12 11.02 -4.25 -2.46
CA ASP A 12 10.67 -4.36 -3.87
C ASP A 12 10.31 -5.81 -4.29
N GLY A 13 10.31 -6.75 -3.32
CA GLY A 13 9.89 -8.15 -3.45
C GLY A 13 8.46 -8.33 -3.95
N ASP A 14 8.22 -9.17 -4.95
CA ASP A 14 6.85 -9.60 -5.25
C ASP A 14 6.25 -10.37 -4.05
N GLY A 15 4.98 -10.12 -3.74
CA GLY A 15 4.30 -10.74 -2.61
C GLY A 15 4.19 -12.25 -2.77
N MET A 16 4.66 -12.99 -1.77
CA MET A 16 4.49 -14.43 -1.68
C MET A 16 3.82 -14.76 -0.35
N LEU A 17 2.70 -15.49 -0.43
CA LEU A 17 1.93 -15.91 0.72
C LEU A 17 2.31 -17.33 1.12
N HIS A 18 2.41 -17.54 2.42
CA HIS A 18 2.58 -18.83 3.04
C HIS A 18 1.33 -19.17 3.87
N SER A 19 0.80 -20.37 3.67
CA SER A 19 -0.35 -20.90 4.42
C SER A 19 0.05 -22.22 5.06
N ILE A 20 -0.32 -22.39 6.34
CA ILE A 20 -0.22 -23.66 7.06
C ILE A 20 -1.62 -23.99 7.56
N LYS A 21 -2.29 -24.94 6.91
CA LYS A 21 -3.58 -25.44 7.35
C LYS A 21 -3.38 -26.57 8.35
N ILE A 22 -3.86 -26.41 9.57
CA ILE A 22 -3.84 -27.44 10.62
C ILE A 22 -5.25 -27.99 10.79
N SER A 23 -5.44 -29.29 10.57
CA SER A 23 -6.74 -29.96 10.77
C SER A 23 -6.52 -31.43 11.09
N GLN A 24 -7.28 -31.95 12.06
CA GLN A 24 -7.25 -33.37 12.45
C GLN A 24 -5.83 -33.88 12.75
N GLY A 25 -5.00 -33.06 13.40
CA GLY A 25 -3.61 -33.41 13.74
C GLY A 25 -2.63 -33.43 12.56
N LYS A 26 -3.03 -32.98 11.36
CA LYS A 26 -2.16 -32.86 10.17
C LYS A 26 -1.96 -31.40 9.78
N ALA A 27 -0.77 -31.10 9.24
CA ALA A 27 -0.44 -29.79 8.68
C ALA A 27 -0.24 -29.90 7.16
N THR A 28 -0.87 -29.00 6.39
CA THR A 28 -0.64 -28.82 4.96
C THR A 28 -0.04 -27.45 4.72
N PHE A 29 1.14 -27.40 4.10
CA PHE A 29 1.81 -26.16 3.71
C PHE A 29 1.51 -25.82 2.25
N CYS A 30 1.21 -24.55 1.98
CA CYS A 30 1.16 -24.00 0.63
C CYS A 30 1.92 -22.67 0.56
N SER A 31 2.59 -22.46 -0.58
CA SER A 31 3.28 -21.21 -0.93
C SER A 31 2.89 -20.79 -2.34
N ARG A 32 2.41 -19.55 -2.48
CA ARG A 32 2.00 -18.98 -3.78
C ARG A 32 2.39 -17.51 -3.85
N TYR A 33 2.88 -17.09 -5.00
CA TYR A 33 2.95 -15.66 -5.31
C TYR A 33 1.54 -15.10 -5.47
N VAL A 34 1.32 -13.91 -4.93
CA VAL A 34 0.15 -13.12 -5.27
C VAL A 34 0.24 -12.79 -6.75
N GLN A 35 -0.80 -13.13 -7.51
CA GLN A 35 -0.85 -12.89 -8.94
C GLN A 35 -1.16 -11.40 -9.21
N THR A 36 -0.25 -10.51 -8.83
CA THR A 36 -0.36 -9.08 -9.12
C THR A 36 -0.15 -8.83 -10.61
N TYR A 37 -0.64 -7.69 -11.11
CA TYR A 37 -0.43 -7.33 -12.51
C TYR A 37 1.06 -7.25 -12.84
N LYS A 38 1.85 -6.60 -11.97
CA LYS A 38 3.32 -6.56 -12.06
C LYS A 38 3.92 -7.97 -12.11
N TYR A 39 3.52 -8.87 -11.22
CA TYR A 39 4.06 -10.22 -11.18
C TYR A 39 3.81 -10.98 -12.49
N ILE A 40 2.57 -10.90 -13.02
CA ILE A 40 2.17 -11.62 -14.24
C ILE A 40 2.99 -11.14 -15.45
N ILE A 41 3.02 -9.83 -15.70
CA ILE A 41 3.71 -9.28 -16.87
C ILE A 41 5.23 -9.53 -16.84
N GLU A 42 5.86 -9.43 -15.66
CA GLU A 42 7.30 -9.61 -15.54
C GLU A 42 7.68 -11.09 -15.61
N ARG A 43 6.78 -11.98 -15.19
CA ARG A 43 6.93 -13.43 -15.37
C ARG A 43 6.83 -13.81 -16.85
N GLU A 44 5.90 -13.24 -17.60
CA GLU A 44 5.76 -13.45 -19.04
C GLU A 44 6.94 -12.88 -19.83
N ALA A 45 7.43 -11.70 -19.44
CA ALA A 45 8.60 -11.06 -20.05
C ALA A 45 9.94 -11.70 -19.65
N GLY A 46 9.96 -12.57 -18.62
CA GLY A 46 11.16 -13.17 -18.06
C GLY A 46 12.15 -12.17 -17.46
N SER A 47 11.74 -10.92 -17.22
CA SER A 47 12.59 -9.82 -16.78
C SER A 47 11.78 -8.67 -16.18
N GLN A 48 12.46 -7.71 -15.55
CA GLN A 48 11.83 -6.54 -14.94
C GLN A 48 11.26 -5.58 -16.00
N VAL A 49 9.97 -5.30 -15.87
CA VAL A 49 9.22 -4.39 -16.74
C VAL A 49 8.89 -3.10 -15.99
N ILE A 50 8.37 -3.22 -14.77
CA ILE A 50 7.96 -2.10 -13.91
C ILE A 50 9.13 -1.74 -12.98
N PRO A 51 9.45 -0.44 -12.83
CA PRO A 51 10.56 -0.01 -11.99
C PRO A 51 10.26 -0.28 -10.51
N ASN A 52 11.30 -0.72 -9.79
CA ASN A 52 11.28 -0.84 -8.34
C ASN A 52 11.38 0.55 -7.69
N VAL A 53 10.52 0.84 -6.72
CA VAL A 53 10.41 2.20 -6.15
C VAL A 53 11.59 2.52 -5.23
N PHE A 54 12.03 1.56 -4.40
CA PHE A 54 13.08 1.81 -3.41
C PHE A 54 14.48 1.64 -3.99
N SER A 55 14.67 0.67 -4.88
CA SER A 55 15.98 0.39 -5.48
C SER A 55 16.19 0.98 -6.88
N GLY A 56 15.13 1.39 -7.56
CA GLY A 56 15.21 1.85 -8.95
C GLY A 56 15.82 3.25 -9.09
N PHE A 57 15.61 4.15 -8.14
CA PHE A 57 15.87 5.58 -8.30
C PHE A 57 17.05 6.06 -7.46
N ASN A 58 18.25 5.56 -7.77
CA ASN A 58 19.49 5.87 -7.07
C ASN A 58 20.45 6.71 -7.92
N GLY A 59 20.18 8.01 -8.04
CA GLY A 59 20.99 8.98 -8.78
C GLY A 59 20.28 9.57 -10.01
N LEU A 60 20.62 10.81 -10.36
CA LEU A 60 19.92 11.59 -11.40
C LEU A 60 19.88 10.87 -12.75
N THR A 61 21.02 10.39 -13.23
CA THR A 61 21.12 9.67 -14.51
C THR A 61 20.34 8.36 -14.48
N ALA A 62 20.42 7.61 -13.39
CA ALA A 62 19.70 6.34 -13.23
C ALA A 62 18.17 6.57 -13.20
N SER A 63 17.72 7.57 -12.45
CA SER A 63 16.31 7.96 -12.38
C SER A 63 15.78 8.43 -13.73
N ALA A 64 16.51 9.28 -14.45
CA ALA A 64 16.13 9.76 -15.77
C ALA A 64 16.07 8.62 -16.80
N ALA A 65 17.09 7.76 -16.84
CA ALA A 65 17.13 6.62 -17.76
C ALA A 65 15.99 5.61 -17.48
N ARG A 66 15.78 5.25 -16.21
CA ARG A 66 14.67 4.35 -15.84
C ARG A 66 13.31 4.97 -16.11
N GLY A 67 13.12 6.26 -15.78
CA GLY A 67 11.90 6.99 -16.09
C GLY A 67 11.58 6.98 -17.59
N ALA A 68 12.57 7.25 -18.44
CA ALA A 68 12.42 7.20 -19.89
C ALA A 68 12.08 5.79 -20.40
N ILE A 69 12.76 4.75 -19.90
CA ILE A 69 12.47 3.35 -20.26
C ILE A 69 11.06 2.95 -19.80
N THR A 70 10.66 3.30 -18.58
CA THR A 70 9.33 3.03 -18.06
C THR A 70 8.26 3.73 -18.89
N ALA A 71 8.44 4.99 -19.25
CA ALA A 71 7.52 5.72 -20.12
C ALA A 71 7.43 5.09 -21.51
N ALA A 72 8.57 4.75 -22.12
CA ALA A 72 8.62 4.08 -23.43
C ALA A 72 7.87 2.74 -23.41
N ARG A 73 8.06 1.93 -22.36
CA ARG A 73 7.36 0.65 -22.18
C ARG A 73 5.86 0.82 -21.99
N ALA A 74 5.43 1.83 -21.24
CA ALA A 74 4.01 2.13 -21.06
C ALA A 74 3.38 2.59 -22.38
N ILE A 75 4.02 3.51 -23.11
CA ILE A 75 3.55 4.04 -24.40
C ILE A 75 3.51 2.93 -25.46
N SER A 76 4.50 2.01 -25.45
CA SER A 76 4.52 0.87 -26.37
C SER A 76 3.56 -0.27 -25.98
N GLY A 77 2.78 -0.11 -24.91
CA GLY A 77 1.81 -1.10 -24.45
C GLY A 77 2.42 -2.36 -23.79
N GLN A 78 3.70 -2.34 -23.40
CA GLN A 78 4.32 -3.46 -22.67
C GLN A 78 3.72 -3.63 -21.26
N PHE A 79 3.24 -2.54 -20.67
CA PHE A 79 2.41 -2.58 -19.47
C PHE A 79 1.51 -1.35 -19.41
N ASN A 80 0.40 -1.44 -18.66
CA ASN A 80 -0.48 -0.31 -18.38
C ASN A 80 -0.51 -0.03 -16.86
N PRO A 81 -0.01 1.12 -16.38
CA PRO A 81 0.00 1.43 -14.95
C PRO A 81 -1.40 1.49 -14.32
N THR A 82 -2.47 1.72 -15.11
CA THR A 82 -3.84 1.71 -14.57
C THR A 82 -4.26 0.33 -14.07
N ASN A 83 -3.61 -0.74 -14.53
CA ASN A 83 -3.88 -2.12 -14.11
C ASN A 83 -3.19 -2.48 -12.77
N GLY A 84 -2.37 -1.57 -12.24
CA GLY A 84 -1.66 -1.73 -10.97
C GLY A 84 -0.15 -1.80 -11.18
N ILE A 85 0.60 -1.40 -10.16
CA ILE A 85 2.07 -1.51 -10.14
C ILE A 85 2.56 -2.17 -8.85
N GLY A 86 1.64 -2.65 -8.01
CA GLY A 86 1.94 -3.11 -6.67
C GLY A 86 2.43 -4.53 -6.56
N LEU A 87 2.99 -4.76 -5.37
CA LEU A 87 3.65 -6.00 -5.00
C LEU A 87 2.77 -6.89 -4.11
N ALA A 88 1.78 -6.31 -3.42
CA ALA A 88 0.93 -6.99 -2.44
C ALA A 88 1.75 -7.84 -1.44
N ASN A 89 2.85 -7.29 -0.94
CA ASN A 89 3.90 -7.99 -0.20
C ASN A 89 4.01 -7.59 1.28
N THR A 90 3.16 -6.68 1.76
CA THR A 90 3.38 -6.00 3.03
C THR A 90 2.62 -6.68 4.17
N SER A 91 1.36 -7.06 3.95
CA SER A 91 0.55 -7.68 5.00
C SER A 91 -0.65 -8.46 4.45
N LEU A 92 -1.37 -9.13 5.36
CA LEU A 92 -2.66 -9.77 5.15
C LEU A 92 -3.70 -9.20 6.12
N ALA A 93 -4.93 -8.99 5.65
CA ALA A 93 -6.05 -8.60 6.51
C ALA A 93 -7.36 -9.25 6.07
N LEU A 94 -8.18 -9.65 7.05
CA LEU A 94 -9.51 -10.22 6.85
C LEU A 94 -10.56 -9.20 7.28
N PHE A 95 -11.34 -8.70 6.33
CA PHE A 95 -12.45 -7.78 6.59
C PHE A 95 -13.45 -7.82 5.44
N GLY A 96 -14.70 -7.39 5.68
CA GLY A 96 -15.72 -7.43 4.63
C GLY A 96 -15.97 -8.83 4.04
N GLY A 97 -15.76 -9.87 4.86
CA GLY A 97 -15.88 -11.28 4.45
C GLY A 97 -14.77 -11.78 3.50
N LYS A 98 -13.69 -11.03 3.27
CA LYS A 98 -12.63 -11.38 2.32
C LYS A 98 -11.24 -11.23 2.95
N LEU A 99 -10.33 -12.14 2.59
CA LEU A 99 -8.91 -12.00 2.89
C LEU A 99 -8.25 -11.17 1.79
N PHE A 100 -7.43 -10.21 2.18
CA PHE A 100 -6.69 -9.36 1.25
C PHE A 100 -5.19 -9.43 1.50
N ALA A 101 -4.42 -9.50 0.41
CA ALA A 101 -3.00 -9.19 0.39
C ALA A 101 -2.82 -7.70 0.07
N LEU A 102 -2.02 -7.01 0.89
CA LEU A 102 -1.93 -5.56 0.89
C LEU A 102 -0.50 -5.10 0.59
N GLY A 103 -0.41 -3.95 -0.08
CA GLY A 103 0.81 -3.20 -0.30
C GLY A 103 0.45 -1.77 -0.71
N GLU A 104 1.14 -0.79 -0.15
CA GLU A 104 0.70 0.63 -0.17
C GLU A 104 0.76 1.30 -1.55
N SER A 105 1.42 0.65 -2.52
CA SER A 105 1.57 1.15 -3.88
C SER A 105 0.40 0.80 -4.81
N ASP A 106 -0.62 0.06 -4.33
CA ASP A 106 -1.70 -0.45 -5.18
C ASP A 106 -2.98 -0.78 -4.40
N LEU A 107 -4.03 -1.14 -5.13
CA LEU A 107 -5.26 -1.70 -4.59
C LEU A 107 -5.00 -3.04 -3.91
N PRO A 108 -5.82 -3.41 -2.90
CA PRO A 108 -5.72 -4.72 -2.27
C PRO A 108 -6.02 -5.84 -3.26
N TYR A 109 -5.36 -6.98 -3.09
CA TYR A 109 -5.62 -8.19 -3.86
C TYR A 109 -6.44 -9.18 -3.03
N ALA A 110 -7.62 -9.55 -3.51
CA ALA A 110 -8.48 -10.52 -2.83
C ALA A 110 -7.88 -11.93 -2.95
N ILE A 111 -7.82 -12.64 -1.83
CA ILE A 111 -7.24 -13.97 -1.70
C ILE A 111 -8.31 -14.95 -1.22
N LYS A 112 -8.35 -16.13 -1.82
CA LYS A 112 -9.17 -17.26 -1.37
C LYS A 112 -8.25 -18.39 -0.91
N LEU A 113 -8.49 -18.90 0.30
CA LEU A 113 -7.92 -20.16 0.76
C LEU A 113 -8.86 -21.28 0.34
N ALA A 114 -8.37 -22.20 -0.48
CA ALA A 114 -9.14 -23.36 -0.93
C ALA A 114 -9.27 -24.40 0.21
N PRO A 115 -10.30 -25.28 0.17
CA PRO A 115 -10.50 -26.29 1.21
C PRO A 115 -9.32 -27.24 1.40
N ASP A 116 -8.47 -27.46 0.40
CA ASP A 116 -7.25 -28.27 0.49
C ASP A 116 -6.04 -27.52 1.08
N GLY A 117 -6.15 -26.21 1.30
CA GLY A 117 -5.09 -25.35 1.80
C GLY A 117 -4.37 -24.54 0.71
N ASP A 118 -4.78 -24.66 -0.57
CA ASP A 118 -4.21 -23.86 -1.64
C ASP A 118 -4.56 -22.36 -1.53
N ILE A 119 -3.70 -21.50 -2.08
CA ILE A 119 -3.87 -20.05 -2.06
C ILE A 119 -4.19 -19.56 -3.47
N ILE A 120 -5.37 -18.98 -3.64
CA ILE A 120 -5.86 -18.50 -4.94
C ILE A 120 -5.94 -16.98 -4.89
N THR A 121 -5.25 -16.30 -5.81
CA THR A 121 -5.44 -14.85 -6.02
C THR A 121 -6.69 -14.66 -6.87
N LEU A 122 -7.73 -14.01 -6.31
CA LEU A 122 -8.97 -13.72 -7.02
C LEU A 122 -8.84 -12.48 -7.92
N GLY A 123 -7.97 -11.55 -7.56
CA GLY A 123 -7.67 -10.37 -8.35
C GLY A 123 -7.60 -9.08 -7.52
N ARG A 124 -7.32 -7.99 -8.22
CA ARG A 124 -7.24 -6.62 -7.69
C ARG A 124 -8.65 -6.13 -7.33
N HIS A 125 -8.83 -5.51 -6.16
CA HIS A 125 -10.14 -5.15 -5.63
C HIS A 125 -10.28 -3.65 -5.38
N ASP A 126 -11.27 -3.02 -6.01
CA ASP A 126 -11.51 -1.57 -6.00
C ASP A 126 -12.75 -1.15 -5.20
N PHE A 127 -13.40 -2.09 -4.53
CA PHE A 127 -14.64 -1.88 -3.75
C PHE A 127 -15.76 -1.24 -4.59
N ASP A 128 -16.06 -1.83 -5.75
CA ASP A 128 -17.08 -1.37 -6.69
C ASP A 128 -16.76 0.05 -7.20
N GLY A 129 -15.49 0.28 -7.52
CA GLY A 129 -14.97 1.58 -7.97
C GLY A 129 -14.86 2.66 -6.88
N LYS A 130 -15.15 2.35 -5.62
CA LYS A 130 -15.09 3.33 -4.50
C LYS A 130 -13.67 3.58 -3.98
N LEU A 131 -12.71 2.72 -4.33
CA LEU A 131 -11.29 2.89 -4.05
C LEU A 131 -10.52 3.05 -5.35
N PHE A 132 -9.97 4.24 -5.59
CA PHE A 132 -9.38 4.61 -6.87
C PHE A 132 -7.89 4.26 -7.02
N MET A 133 -7.10 4.21 -5.93
CA MET A 133 -5.64 3.98 -6.02
C MET A 133 -5.13 2.88 -5.10
N SER A 134 -4.92 3.19 -3.83
CA SER A 134 -4.34 2.29 -2.85
C SER A 134 -4.95 2.51 -1.49
N MET A 135 -4.61 1.63 -0.56
CA MET A 135 -4.90 1.78 0.86
C MET A 135 -3.70 1.35 1.68
N THR A 136 -3.67 1.73 2.95
CA THR A 136 -2.67 1.26 3.91
C THR A 136 -2.57 -0.25 3.91
N ALA A 137 -1.36 -0.77 4.09
CA ALA A 137 -1.16 -2.18 4.39
C ALA A 137 -1.60 -2.53 5.82
N HIS A 138 -1.96 -1.57 6.67
CA HIS A 138 -2.27 -1.83 8.07
C HIS A 138 -3.68 -1.37 8.46
N PRO A 139 -4.74 -1.85 7.77
CA PRO A 139 -6.10 -1.53 8.20
C PRO A 139 -6.33 -2.06 9.61
N LYS A 140 -7.07 -1.32 10.43
CA LYS A 140 -7.43 -1.74 11.79
C LYS A 140 -8.88 -2.22 11.78
N ILE A 141 -9.09 -3.47 12.14
CA ILE A 141 -10.40 -4.10 12.20
C ILE A 141 -10.93 -3.99 13.63
N ASP A 142 -12.12 -3.43 13.79
CA ASP A 142 -12.82 -3.42 15.07
C ASP A 142 -13.47 -4.79 15.31
N PRO A 143 -13.09 -5.53 16.35
CA PRO A 143 -13.66 -6.85 16.62
C PRO A 143 -15.13 -6.80 17.08
N GLU A 144 -15.61 -5.66 17.59
CA GLU A 144 -17.00 -5.51 18.04
C GLU A 144 -17.94 -5.25 16.85
N THR A 145 -17.51 -4.46 15.86
CA THR A 145 -18.37 -4.05 14.72
C THR A 145 -18.05 -4.75 13.41
N GLY A 146 -16.89 -5.40 13.29
CA GLY A 146 -16.40 -5.98 12.04
C GLY A 146 -15.97 -4.94 11.00
N GLU A 147 -15.96 -3.65 11.34
CA GLU A 147 -15.53 -2.58 10.45
C GLU A 147 -14.01 -2.53 10.34
N ALA A 148 -13.51 -2.36 9.11
CA ALA A 148 -12.11 -2.05 8.86
C ALA A 148 -11.94 -0.54 8.65
N PHE A 149 -11.09 0.07 9.46
CA PHE A 149 -10.66 1.44 9.30
C PHE A 149 -9.34 1.46 8.52
N ALA A 150 -9.24 2.36 7.54
CA ALA A 150 -8.11 2.43 6.64
C ALA A 150 -7.88 3.85 6.16
N PHE A 151 -6.75 4.09 5.52
CA PHE A 151 -6.45 5.36 4.90
C PHE A 151 -5.67 5.13 3.60
N ARG A 152 -5.54 6.19 2.82
CA ARG A 152 -4.59 6.31 1.72
C ARG A 152 -3.75 7.55 1.94
N TYR A 153 -2.49 7.50 1.54
CA TYR A 153 -1.59 8.65 1.55
C TYR A 153 -0.80 8.68 0.25
N GLY A 154 -0.21 9.84 -0.06
CA GLY A 154 0.59 9.97 -1.27
C GLY A 154 1.28 11.31 -1.41
N PRO A 155 2.01 11.52 -2.51
CA PRO A 155 2.82 12.72 -2.74
C PRO A 155 2.02 13.96 -3.17
N MET A 156 0.70 13.85 -3.39
CA MET A 156 -0.17 14.92 -3.88
C MET A 156 -1.35 15.16 -2.91
N PRO A 157 -1.81 16.42 -2.75
CA PRO A 157 -3.00 16.72 -1.94
C PRO A 157 -4.28 16.04 -2.47
N PRO A 158 -5.20 15.62 -1.57
CA PRO A 158 -5.00 15.48 -0.13
C PRO A 158 -3.95 14.41 0.17
N PHE A 159 -2.92 14.77 0.96
CA PHE A 159 -1.79 13.88 1.25
C PHE A 159 -2.19 12.69 2.14
N LEU A 160 -3.31 12.80 2.84
CA LEU A 160 -3.94 11.76 3.64
C LEU A 160 -5.46 11.80 3.43
N SER A 161 -6.06 10.64 3.20
CA SER A 161 -7.52 10.48 3.19
C SER A 161 -7.88 9.23 3.98
N TYR A 162 -8.79 9.38 4.93
CA TYR A 162 -9.25 8.33 5.84
C TYR A 162 -10.61 7.80 5.39
N PHE A 163 -10.87 6.51 5.59
CA PHE A 163 -12.17 5.90 5.29
C PHE A 163 -12.38 4.62 6.11
N LYS A 164 -13.60 4.10 6.06
CA LYS A 164 -13.93 2.80 6.64
C LYS A 164 -14.58 1.89 5.62
N ILE A 165 -14.52 0.60 5.90
CA ILE A 165 -15.16 -0.48 5.16
C ILE A 165 -16.00 -1.23 6.18
N ASP A 166 -17.30 -1.35 5.92
CA ASP A 166 -18.19 -2.05 6.85
C ASP A 166 -18.00 -3.57 6.82
N GLN A 167 -18.68 -4.28 7.72
CA GLN A 167 -18.64 -5.73 7.82
C GLN A 167 -19.05 -6.47 6.52
N ASN A 168 -19.81 -5.80 5.65
CA ASN A 168 -20.27 -6.34 4.37
C ASN A 168 -19.29 -6.01 3.22
N GLY A 169 -18.19 -5.31 3.51
CA GLY A 169 -17.21 -4.90 2.51
C GLY A 169 -17.57 -3.61 1.78
N THR A 170 -18.55 -2.83 2.26
CA THR A 170 -18.92 -1.55 1.64
C THR A 170 -18.01 -0.43 2.14
N LYS A 171 -17.23 0.16 1.22
CA LYS A 171 -16.39 1.32 1.52
C LYS A 171 -17.22 2.60 1.67
N SER A 172 -16.90 3.41 2.69
CA SER A 172 -17.45 4.76 2.89
C SER A 172 -16.80 5.80 1.96
N PRO A 173 -17.40 7.00 1.84
CA PRO A 173 -16.69 8.16 1.29
C PRO A 173 -15.37 8.41 2.02
N ASP A 174 -14.41 9.00 1.31
CA ASP A 174 -13.15 9.45 1.87
C ASP A 174 -13.37 10.70 2.72
N VAL A 175 -12.62 10.78 3.82
CA VAL A 175 -12.46 11.95 4.68
C VAL A 175 -11.06 12.52 4.40
N PRO A 176 -10.93 13.55 3.53
CA PRO A 176 -9.64 14.16 3.25
C PRO A 176 -9.16 14.97 4.46
N ILE A 177 -7.86 14.85 4.79
CA ILE A 177 -7.23 15.58 5.90
C ILE A 177 -6.32 16.66 5.31
N PHE A 178 -6.86 17.85 4.99
CA PHE A 178 -6.08 18.94 4.39
C PHE A 178 -5.18 19.67 5.40
N SER A 179 -5.44 19.50 6.70
CA SER A 179 -4.56 19.93 7.80
C SER A 179 -3.23 19.16 7.86
N MET A 180 -3.09 18.08 7.08
CA MET A 180 -1.79 17.52 6.70
C MET A 180 -1.27 18.31 5.50
N THR A 181 -0.30 19.19 5.71
CA THR A 181 0.13 20.17 4.69
C THR A 181 1.36 19.75 3.90
N ARG A 182 1.95 18.59 4.24
CA ARG A 182 3.11 18.03 3.58
C ARG A 182 2.95 16.51 3.45
N PRO A 183 3.48 15.90 2.40
CA PRO A 183 3.52 14.45 2.27
C PRO A 183 4.41 13.83 3.35
N SER A 184 3.93 12.76 3.97
CA SER A 184 4.67 11.95 4.93
C SER A 184 4.57 10.49 4.52
N PHE A 185 5.63 9.72 4.76
CA PHE A 185 5.60 8.28 4.59
C PHE A 185 4.84 7.64 5.77
N LEU A 186 3.51 7.64 5.70
CA LEU A 186 2.64 7.21 6.80
C LEU A 186 2.30 5.73 6.64
N HIS A 187 3.17 4.87 7.17
CA HIS A 187 3.05 3.41 7.02
C HIS A 187 1.88 2.84 7.83
N ASP A 188 1.74 3.25 9.10
CA ASP A 188 0.76 2.71 10.03
C ASP A 188 0.02 3.82 10.79
N PHE A 189 -1.09 3.45 11.41
CA PHE A 189 -1.94 4.31 12.23
C PHE A 189 -2.58 3.49 13.36
N ALA A 190 -3.32 4.13 14.26
CA ALA A 190 -4.04 3.43 15.32
C ALA A 190 -5.52 3.81 15.36
N ILE A 191 -6.34 2.89 15.86
CA ILE A 191 -7.77 3.09 16.12
C ILE A 191 -8.04 2.75 17.58
N THR A 192 -8.88 3.59 18.21
CA THR A 192 -9.44 3.36 19.53
C THR A 192 -10.97 3.21 19.41
N LYS A 193 -11.65 2.99 20.54
CA LYS A 193 -13.12 3.01 20.58
C LYS A 193 -13.74 4.31 20.05
N LYS A 194 -13.00 5.43 20.07
CA LYS A 194 -13.52 6.75 19.71
C LYS A 194 -12.77 7.47 18.59
N TYR A 195 -11.48 7.19 18.41
CA TYR A 195 -10.59 7.99 17.59
C TYR A 195 -9.74 7.17 16.63
N ALA A 196 -9.47 7.73 15.46
CA ALA A 196 -8.35 7.39 14.60
C ALA A 196 -7.14 8.29 14.93
N ILE A 197 -5.95 7.70 14.92
CA ILE A 197 -4.70 8.36 15.32
C ILE A 197 -3.67 8.15 14.21
N PHE A 198 -3.15 9.24 13.66
CA PHE A 198 -2.18 9.25 12.56
C PHE A 198 -0.84 9.81 13.02
N ALA A 199 0.26 9.12 12.69
CA ALA A 199 1.60 9.57 12.99
C ALA A 199 2.21 10.33 11.80
N ASP A 200 2.34 11.65 11.94
CA ASP A 200 3.04 12.49 10.97
C ASP A 200 4.52 12.58 11.38
N ILE A 201 5.32 11.69 10.81
CA ILE A 201 6.72 11.41 11.19
C ILE A 201 7.72 12.22 10.37
N GLN A 202 9.01 12.14 10.71
CA GLN A 202 10.09 12.83 10.00
C GLN A 202 10.41 12.26 8.61
N ILE A 203 9.93 11.06 8.28
CA ILE A 203 10.12 10.47 6.96
C ILE A 203 9.08 11.06 6.00
N GLY A 204 9.56 11.86 5.06
CA GLY A 204 8.76 12.52 4.03
C GLY A 204 8.81 11.78 2.70
N MET A 205 7.89 12.15 1.80
CA MET A 205 8.00 11.81 0.38
C MET A 205 8.20 13.12 -0.39
N ASN A 206 9.34 13.33 -1.01
CA ASN A 206 9.61 14.57 -1.73
C ASN A 206 9.66 14.32 -3.24
N PRO A 207 8.65 14.76 -4.01
CA PRO A 207 8.67 14.65 -5.46
C PRO A 207 9.85 15.37 -6.11
N ILE A 208 10.40 16.42 -5.47
CA ILE A 208 11.58 17.12 -5.96
C ILE A 208 12.81 16.22 -5.88
N ASP A 209 12.98 15.47 -4.78
CA ASP A 209 14.12 14.55 -4.61
C ASP A 209 14.13 13.51 -5.74
N PHE A 210 12.96 13.01 -6.15
CA PHE A 210 12.82 12.10 -7.29
C PHE A 210 13.33 12.71 -8.60
N ILE A 211 13.00 13.97 -8.88
CA ILE A 211 13.44 14.69 -10.10
C ILE A 211 14.95 14.99 -10.03
N THR A 212 15.49 15.28 -8.85
CA THR A 212 16.92 15.55 -8.66
C THR A 212 17.77 14.29 -8.51
N GLY A 213 17.17 13.09 -8.58
CA GLY A 213 17.87 11.82 -8.51
C GLY A 213 18.16 11.29 -7.11
N GLY A 214 17.57 11.89 -6.08
CA GLY A 214 17.58 11.38 -4.71
C GLY A 214 16.52 10.29 -4.49
N SER A 215 16.59 9.66 -3.33
CA SER A 215 15.54 8.73 -2.89
C SER A 215 14.18 9.44 -2.81
N PRO A 216 13.09 8.82 -3.30
CA PRO A 216 11.75 9.41 -3.18
C PRO A 216 11.26 9.51 -1.72
N VAL A 217 11.94 8.82 -0.81
CA VAL A 217 11.68 8.81 0.63
C VAL A 217 12.93 9.25 1.36
N SER A 218 12.83 10.33 2.16
CA SER A 218 13.96 10.92 2.88
C SER A 218 13.52 11.37 4.27
N ALA A 219 14.47 11.41 5.22
CA ALA A 219 14.23 11.89 6.57
C ALA A 219 14.53 13.40 6.66
N ASP A 220 13.55 14.17 7.12
CA ASP A 220 13.71 15.59 7.44
C ASP A 220 13.91 15.76 8.95
N SER A 221 15.17 15.93 9.36
CA SER A 221 15.53 16.14 10.76
C SER A 221 15.00 17.47 11.34
N GLY A 222 14.64 18.44 10.50
CA GLY A 222 14.06 19.72 10.93
C GLY A 222 12.55 19.66 11.16
N LYS A 223 11.87 18.59 10.70
CA LYS A 223 10.43 18.40 10.91
C LYS A 223 10.18 17.93 12.35
N VAL A 224 9.27 18.61 13.06
CA VAL A 224 8.80 18.15 14.38
C VAL A 224 7.70 17.11 14.18
N PRO A 225 7.86 15.85 14.66
CA PRO A 225 6.81 14.84 14.58
C PRO A 225 5.54 15.30 15.29
N ARG A 226 4.39 14.83 14.81
CA ARG A 226 3.10 15.11 15.45
C ARG A 226 2.12 13.94 15.32
N LEU A 227 1.19 13.86 16.27
CA LEU A 227 0.08 12.91 16.25
C LEU A 227 -1.21 13.63 15.91
N GLY A 228 -1.90 13.17 14.86
CA GLY A 228 -3.22 13.63 14.47
C GLY A 228 -4.28 12.74 15.09
N VAL A 229 -5.27 13.31 15.77
CA VAL A 229 -6.38 12.59 16.40
C VAL A 229 -7.69 13.13 15.84
N VAL A 230 -8.53 12.23 15.33
CA VAL A 230 -9.86 12.57 14.76
C VAL A 230 -10.88 11.53 15.21
N PRO A 231 -12.15 11.89 15.46
CA PRO A 231 -13.20 10.89 15.72
C PRO A 231 -13.24 9.83 14.62
N ARG A 232 -13.33 8.55 15.00
CA ARG A 232 -13.25 7.44 14.03
C ARG A 232 -14.40 7.42 13.01
N TYR A 233 -15.49 8.12 13.30
CA TYR A 233 -16.65 8.27 12.42
C TYR A 233 -16.81 9.69 11.87
N ALA A 234 -15.76 10.50 11.92
CA ALA A 234 -15.77 11.85 11.37
C ALA A 234 -16.20 11.83 9.88
N LYS A 235 -16.91 12.88 9.47
CA LYS A 235 -17.36 13.07 8.08
C LYS A 235 -16.47 14.04 7.31
N ASP A 236 -15.71 14.84 8.04
CA ASP A 236 -14.73 15.82 7.57
C ASP A 236 -13.61 15.94 8.62
N GLU A 237 -12.65 16.82 8.38
CA GLU A 237 -11.51 17.01 9.29
C GLU A 237 -11.74 18.07 10.39
N SER A 238 -12.94 18.62 10.55
CA SER A 238 -13.19 19.74 11.48
C SER A 238 -12.80 19.46 12.93
N GLU A 239 -12.85 18.20 13.35
CA GLU A 239 -12.49 17.74 14.69
C GLU A 239 -11.05 17.17 14.78
N MET A 240 -10.26 17.27 13.71
CA MET A 240 -8.86 16.84 13.70
C MET A 240 -8.03 17.73 14.63
N LYS A 241 -7.26 17.10 15.52
CA LYS A 241 -6.30 17.78 16.42
C LYS A 241 -4.90 17.22 16.24
N TRP A 242 -3.94 18.11 16.03
CA TRP A 242 -2.54 17.77 15.88
C TRP A 242 -1.75 18.12 17.15
N PHE A 243 -1.07 17.14 17.72
CA PHE A 243 -0.23 17.28 18.91
C PHE A 243 1.23 17.11 18.52
N LYS A 244 2.07 18.10 18.80
CA LYS A 244 3.52 17.96 18.59
C LYS A 244 4.09 16.94 19.56
N VAL A 245 4.93 16.05 19.06
CA VAL A 245 5.61 15.02 19.85
C VAL A 245 7.11 15.05 19.49
N PRO A 246 7.84 16.10 19.90
CA PRO A 246 9.28 16.16 19.69
C PRO A 246 9.94 15.00 20.46
N GLY A 247 10.58 14.09 19.74
CA GLY A 247 11.44 13.04 20.30
C GLY A 247 12.89 13.46 20.25
#